data_AF-A0A6A1V631-F1
#
_entry.id   AF-A0A6A1V631-F1
#
_cell.length_a   1.000
_cell.length_b   1.000
_cell.length_c   1.000
_cell.angle_alpha   90.00
_cell.angle_beta   90.00
_cell.angle_gamma   90.00
#
_symmetry.space_group_name_H-M   'P 1'
#
loop_
_entity.id
_entity.type
_entity.pdbx_description
1 polymer ?
#
loop_
_entity_poly.entity_id
_entity_poly.type
_entity_poly.pdbx_seq_one_letter_code
_entity_poly.pdbx_strand_id
1 'polypeptide(L)'
;MATKTIVESDVGIICYISKLPGFRGILKQRYSDFIVNEVDMEGKVVHLTSLDAPQEIGEETVTMTDDKENTKSYASEIDAFRSLAGNSDAKHLEALLCQINSGVEDSISPVILSPDSDKSHRTAIHSFFKQNFKFLVTDVVDGPDASSKCIRVRLNIGGQKNKGRNSKKRKERGDKPFDSRGSENWSENDGKFLRFHLYKENKETQEALGLIGKMLGIQPRSFGFAGTKDKRSISTQRKRGI
;
A
#
# COMPACT_ATOMS: atom_id res chain seq x y z
N MET A 1 31.54 32.55 17.65
CA MET A 1 30.98 32.92 18.96
C MET A 1 30.53 31.63 19.64
N ALA A 2 31.00 31.34 20.85
CA ALA A 2 30.55 30.16 21.58
C ALA A 2 29.07 30.32 21.95
N THR A 3 28.23 29.38 21.52
CA THR A 3 26.81 29.35 21.88
C THR A 3 26.68 29.10 23.37
N LYS A 4 26.10 30.05 24.11
CA LYS A 4 25.80 29.88 25.54
C LYS A 4 24.90 28.65 25.72
N THR A 5 25.36 27.68 26.49
CA THR A 5 24.57 26.50 26.85
C THR A 5 23.43 26.92 27.77
N ILE A 6 22.20 26.57 27.41
CA ILE A 6 21.00 26.86 28.23
C ILE A 6 21.02 25.94 29.45
N VAL A 7 20.80 26.50 30.64
CA VAL A 7 20.65 25.74 31.89
C VAL A 7 19.20 25.70 32.35
N GLU A 8 18.84 24.74 33.21
CA GLU A 8 17.46 24.56 33.72
C GLU A 8 16.87 25.82 34.38
N SER A 9 17.71 26.61 35.06
CA SER A 9 17.30 27.87 35.67
C SER A 9 16.89 28.93 34.64
N ASP A 10 17.46 28.91 33.43
CA ASP A 10 17.11 29.86 32.36
C ASP A 10 15.67 29.63 31.87
N VAL A 11 15.10 28.45 32.10
CA VAL A 11 13.72 28.07 31.73
C VAL A 11 12.81 27.89 32.95
N GLY A 12 13.24 28.36 34.13
CA GLY A 12 12.42 28.38 35.35
C GLY A 12 12.32 27.05 36.10
N ILE A 13 13.16 26.07 35.79
CA ILE A 13 13.20 24.78 36.50
C ILE A 13 14.19 24.91 37.67
N ILE A 14 13.70 25.21 38.88
CA ILE A 14 14.54 25.56 40.05
C ILE A 14 14.17 24.87 41.36
N CYS A 15 13.04 24.14 41.43
CA CYS A 15 12.53 23.57 42.67
C CYS A 15 12.59 22.04 42.67
N TYR A 16 12.80 21.46 43.85
CA TYR A 16 12.75 20.02 44.10
C TYR A 16 11.64 19.69 45.10
N ILE A 17 11.01 18.52 44.95
CA ILE A 17 10.03 18.01 45.92
C ILE A 17 10.74 17.47 47.18
N SER A 18 11.88 16.80 47.00
CA SER A 18 12.67 16.23 48.09
C SER A 18 13.71 17.21 48.63
N LYS A 19 14.01 17.11 49.92
CA LYS A 19 15.07 17.89 50.61
C LYS A 19 16.39 17.12 50.75
N LEU A 20 16.47 15.90 50.21
CA LEU A 20 17.66 15.06 50.28
C LEU A 20 18.78 15.62 49.39
N PRO A 21 20.06 15.39 49.72
CA PRO A 21 21.17 15.76 48.86
C PRO A 21 21.12 15.00 47.53
N GLY A 22 21.36 15.70 46.42
CA GLY A 22 21.47 15.09 45.11
C GLY A 22 22.75 14.28 44.95
N PHE A 23 22.75 13.38 43.97
CA PHE A 23 23.93 12.64 43.53
C PHE A 23 24.08 12.74 42.01
N ARG A 24 25.24 12.34 41.50
CA ARG A 24 25.54 12.36 40.06
C ARG A 24 25.20 11.02 39.42
N GLY A 25 24.55 11.08 38.26
CA GLY A 25 24.26 9.91 37.43
C GLY A 25 24.35 10.28 35.95
N ILE A 26 24.66 9.28 35.11
CA ILE A 26 24.66 9.44 33.65
C ILE A 26 23.31 8.95 33.13
N LEU A 27 22.52 9.86 32.56
CA LEU A 27 21.23 9.53 31.96
C LEU A 27 21.40 9.28 30.45
N LYS A 28 20.73 8.25 29.91
CA LYS A 28 20.74 7.90 28.47
C LYS A 28 22.15 7.65 27.91
N GLN A 29 23.03 6.99 28.67
CA GLN A 29 24.37 6.60 28.21
C GLN A 29 24.28 5.75 26.94
N ARG A 30 23.41 4.74 26.94
CA ARG A 30 22.92 4.03 25.75
C ARG A 30 21.44 4.37 25.54
N TYR A 31 20.95 4.30 24.30
CA TYR A 31 19.52 4.50 24.02
C TYR A 31 18.66 3.37 24.63
N SER A 32 19.25 2.19 24.84
CA SER A 32 18.63 1.04 25.50
C SER A 32 18.38 1.24 26.99
N ASP A 33 19.08 2.17 27.64
CA ASP A 33 18.92 2.45 29.07
C ASP A 33 17.64 3.23 29.37
N PHE A 34 16.97 3.72 28.32
CA PHE A 34 15.75 4.51 28.41
C PHE A 34 14.67 3.89 27.54
N ILE A 35 13.76 3.16 28.17
CA ILE A 35 12.69 2.41 27.51
C ILE A 35 11.36 3.11 27.80
N VAL A 36 10.60 3.41 26.75
CA VAL A 36 9.32 4.11 26.83
C VAL A 36 8.22 3.24 26.23
N ASN A 37 7.30 2.76 27.04
CA ASN A 37 6.10 2.07 26.57
C ASN A 37 4.88 2.96 26.79
N GLU A 38 4.11 3.18 25.74
CA GLU A 38 2.86 3.92 25.84
C GLU A 38 1.85 3.15 26.70
N VAL A 39 1.06 3.89 27.49
CA VAL A 39 -0.11 3.36 28.18
C VAL A 39 -1.33 3.81 27.39
N ASP A 40 -2.18 2.88 27.00
CA ASP A 40 -3.41 3.20 26.26
C ASP A 40 -4.50 3.80 27.17
N MET A 41 -5.64 4.14 26.58
CA MET A 41 -6.76 4.76 27.31
C MET A 41 -7.42 3.77 28.29
N GLU A 42 -7.22 2.48 28.06
CA GLU A 42 -7.66 1.39 28.90
C GLU A 42 -6.66 1.08 30.04
N GLY A 43 -5.53 1.80 30.10
CA GLY A 43 -4.50 1.63 31.14
C GLY A 43 -3.54 0.47 30.87
N LYS A 44 -3.58 -0.15 29.69
CA LYS A 44 -2.69 -1.25 29.31
C LYS A 44 -1.39 -0.72 28.71
N VAL A 45 -0.28 -1.33 29.14
CA VAL A 45 1.04 -1.02 28.60
C VAL A 45 1.19 -1.67 27.22
N VAL A 46 1.55 -0.85 26.23
CA VAL A 46 1.74 -1.26 24.85
C VAL A 46 3.09 -1.94 24.70
N HIS A 47 3.07 -3.22 24.31
CA HIS A 47 4.24 -4.00 23.96
C HIS A 47 4.12 -4.55 22.54
N LEU A 48 5.25 -4.69 21.85
CA LEU A 48 5.32 -5.42 20.59
C LEU A 48 5.41 -6.92 20.93
N THR A 49 4.31 -7.65 20.74
CA THR A 49 4.19 -9.07 21.15
C THR A 49 4.24 -10.03 19.98
N SER A 50 3.80 -9.61 18.80
CA SER A 50 3.77 -10.42 17.58
C SER A 50 4.03 -9.51 16.38
N LEU A 51 4.65 -10.07 15.34
CA LEU A 51 4.87 -9.47 14.03
C LEU A 51 3.96 -10.08 12.96
N ASP A 52 3.08 -10.98 13.37
CA ASP A 52 2.24 -11.75 12.47
C ASP A 52 1.12 -10.86 11.93
N ALA A 53 0.83 -11.01 10.65
CA ALA A 53 -0.37 -10.40 10.08
C ALA A 53 -1.61 -11.07 10.69
N PRO A 54 -2.70 -10.32 10.96
CA PRO A 54 -3.98 -10.93 11.30
C PRO A 54 -4.36 -11.98 10.26
N GLN A 55 -4.80 -13.16 10.71
CA GLN A 55 -5.40 -14.13 9.80
C GLN A 55 -6.67 -13.51 9.22
N GLU A 56 -6.81 -13.53 7.90
CA GLU A 56 -8.04 -13.13 7.24
C GLU A 56 -9.15 -14.05 7.74
N ILE A 57 -10.04 -13.53 8.60
CA ILE A 57 -11.24 -14.25 8.99
C ILE A 57 -12.11 -14.24 7.75
N GLY A 58 -12.08 -15.35 7.03
CA GLY A 58 -12.98 -15.57 5.92
C GLY A 58 -14.43 -15.40 6.39
N GLU A 59 -15.06 -14.30 5.99
CA GLU A 59 -16.36 -14.43 5.32
C GLU A 59 -16.17 -15.49 4.23
N GLU A 60 -17.18 -16.32 3.94
CA GLU A 60 -17.12 -17.36 2.89
C GLU A 60 -16.74 -16.77 1.52
N THR A 61 -15.46 -16.48 1.35
CA THR A 61 -14.78 -16.13 0.13
C THR A 61 -14.06 -17.40 -0.21
N VAL A 62 -14.65 -18.11 -1.18
CA VAL A 62 -14.01 -19.07 -2.08
C VAL A 62 -12.50 -19.02 -1.90
N THR A 63 -12.00 -20.03 -1.18
CA THR A 63 -10.60 -20.24 -0.82
C THR A 63 -9.67 -19.82 -1.96
N MET A 64 -8.99 -18.70 -1.78
CA MET A 64 -7.69 -18.47 -2.41
C MET A 64 -6.69 -19.27 -1.58
N THR A 65 -6.57 -20.57 -1.91
CA THR A 65 -5.39 -21.32 -1.51
C THR A 65 -4.19 -20.73 -2.23
N ASP A 66 -3.14 -20.60 -1.45
CA ASP A 66 -1.75 -20.49 -1.83
C ASP A 66 -1.41 -21.61 -2.83
N ASP A 67 -1.60 -21.37 -4.12
CA ASP A 67 -1.30 -22.35 -5.17
C ASP A 67 0.04 -22.00 -5.83
N LYS A 68 1.13 -22.37 -5.17
CA LYS A 68 2.39 -22.71 -5.85
C LYS A 68 2.30 -24.00 -6.66
N GLU A 69 1.16 -24.68 -6.67
CA GLU A 69 0.87 -25.85 -7.50
C GLU A 69 -0.62 -25.90 -7.84
N ASN A 70 -1.08 -25.10 -8.82
CA ASN A 70 -2.32 -25.43 -9.51
C ASN A 70 -2.37 -24.73 -10.86
N THR A 71 -2.28 -25.52 -11.92
CA THR A 71 -2.56 -25.12 -13.30
C THR A 71 -4.04 -24.71 -13.39
N LYS A 72 -4.37 -23.48 -13.00
CA LYS A 72 -5.73 -22.93 -13.17
C LYS A 72 -6.05 -22.91 -14.66
N SER A 73 -6.87 -23.86 -15.08
CA SER A 73 -7.31 -24.02 -16.46
C SER A 73 -8.37 -22.96 -16.76
N TYR A 74 -7.98 -21.88 -17.44
CA TYR A 74 -8.88 -20.83 -17.93
C TYR A 74 -9.71 -21.28 -19.14
N ALA A 75 -9.97 -22.57 -19.30
CA ALA A 75 -10.60 -23.12 -20.50
C ALA A 75 -12.01 -22.55 -20.74
N SER A 76 -12.79 -22.37 -19.67
CA SER A 76 -14.16 -21.84 -19.77
C SER A 76 -14.17 -20.36 -20.19
N GLU A 77 -13.24 -19.57 -19.66
CA GLU A 77 -13.06 -18.17 -20.01
C GLU A 77 -12.49 -18.01 -21.43
N ILE A 78 -11.59 -18.90 -21.85
CA ILE A 78 -11.08 -18.92 -23.24
C ILE A 78 -12.22 -19.23 -24.23
N ASP A 79 -13.13 -20.14 -23.90
CA ASP A 79 -14.30 -20.44 -24.74
C ASP A 79 -15.33 -19.30 -24.77
N ALA A 80 -15.54 -18.61 -23.65
CA ALA A 80 -16.35 -17.40 -23.61
C ALA A 80 -15.72 -16.28 -24.46
N PHE A 81 -14.39 -16.13 -24.38
CA PHE A 81 -13.66 -15.17 -25.20
C PHE A 81 -13.66 -15.53 -26.69
N ARG A 82 -13.56 -16.81 -27.01
CA ARG A 82 -13.67 -17.34 -28.38
C ARG A 82 -15.01 -16.99 -29.02
N SER A 83 -16.07 -17.02 -28.22
CA SER A 83 -17.41 -16.61 -28.67
C SER A 83 -17.53 -15.10 -28.89
N LEU A 84 -16.74 -14.30 -28.15
CA LEU A 84 -16.75 -12.84 -28.23
C LEU A 84 -15.83 -12.30 -29.34
N ALA A 85 -14.55 -12.67 -29.36
CA ALA A 85 -13.51 -12.11 -30.24
C ALA A 85 -13.05 -13.07 -31.36
N GLY A 86 -13.54 -14.32 -31.37
CA GLY A 86 -13.23 -15.30 -32.40
C GLY A 86 -12.02 -16.20 -32.11
N ASN A 87 -11.85 -17.20 -32.98
CA ASN A 87 -10.86 -18.28 -32.80
C ASN A 87 -9.39 -17.82 -32.88
N SER A 88 -9.09 -16.82 -33.72
CA SER A 88 -7.73 -16.28 -33.84
C SER A 88 -7.30 -15.60 -32.56
N ASP A 89 -8.13 -14.69 -32.04
CA ASP A 89 -7.83 -13.88 -30.87
C ASP A 89 -7.80 -14.74 -29.60
N ALA A 90 -8.66 -15.76 -29.50
CA ALA A 90 -8.62 -16.74 -28.41
C ALA A 90 -7.31 -17.54 -28.37
N LYS A 91 -6.75 -17.93 -29.52
CA LYS A 91 -5.43 -18.59 -29.57
C LYS A 91 -4.31 -17.67 -29.07
N HIS A 92 -4.38 -16.37 -29.36
CA HIS A 92 -3.39 -15.42 -28.86
C HIS A 92 -3.49 -15.23 -27.33
N LEU A 93 -4.70 -15.23 -26.77
CA LEU A 93 -4.91 -15.20 -25.32
C LEU A 93 -4.37 -16.47 -24.66
N GLU A 94 -4.65 -17.65 -25.23
CA GLU A 94 -4.14 -18.93 -24.75
C GLU A 94 -2.61 -18.96 -24.75
N ALA A 95 -1.97 -18.49 -25.83
CA ALA A 95 -0.52 -18.37 -25.91
C ALA A 95 0.06 -17.44 -24.82
N LEU A 96 -0.60 -16.30 -24.55
CA LEU A 96 -0.19 -15.37 -23.50
C LEU A 96 -0.33 -15.98 -22.11
N LEU A 97 -1.40 -16.71 -21.83
CA LEU A 97 -1.61 -17.40 -20.56
C LEU A 97 -0.58 -18.52 -20.35
N CYS A 98 -0.24 -19.26 -21.40
CA CYS A 98 0.85 -20.26 -21.36
C CYS A 98 2.21 -19.61 -21.05
N GLN A 99 2.51 -18.44 -21.63
CA GLN A 99 3.73 -17.69 -21.31
C GLN A 99 3.78 -17.25 -19.85
N ILE A 100 2.65 -16.76 -19.32
CA ILE A 100 2.54 -16.35 -17.91
C ILE A 100 2.76 -17.55 -16.97
N ASN A 101 2.15 -18.70 -17.28
CA ASN A 101 2.29 -19.92 -16.48
C ASN A 101 3.70 -20.53 -16.55
N SER A 102 4.50 -20.22 -17.58
CA SER A 102 5.87 -20.73 -17.74
C SER A 102 6.92 -19.99 -16.89
N GLY A 103 6.56 -18.90 -16.20
CA GLY A 103 7.40 -18.26 -15.18
C GLY A 103 8.60 -17.45 -15.70
N VAL A 104 8.70 -17.18 -17.01
CA VAL A 104 9.77 -16.35 -17.59
C VAL A 104 9.35 -14.87 -17.55
N GLU A 105 9.60 -14.20 -16.42
CA GLU A 105 9.12 -12.83 -16.16
C GLU A 105 9.74 -11.74 -17.07
N ASP A 106 10.87 -11.99 -17.73
CA ASP A 106 11.63 -10.95 -18.44
C ASP A 106 11.28 -10.77 -19.93
N SER A 107 10.32 -11.51 -20.49
CA SER A 107 10.05 -11.46 -21.95
C SER A 107 8.58 -11.65 -22.38
N ILE A 108 7.62 -11.38 -21.51
CA ILE A 108 6.20 -11.50 -21.88
C ILE A 108 5.80 -10.33 -22.78
N SER A 109 5.67 -10.62 -24.08
CA SER A 109 5.35 -9.61 -25.10
C SER A 109 3.85 -9.31 -25.12
N PRO A 110 3.45 -8.04 -25.29
CA PRO A 110 2.04 -7.68 -25.39
C PRO A 110 1.41 -8.27 -26.65
N VAL A 111 0.19 -8.77 -26.51
CA VAL A 111 -0.61 -9.32 -27.62
C VAL A 111 -1.46 -8.22 -28.21
N ILE A 112 -1.52 -8.13 -29.54
CA ILE A 112 -2.42 -7.23 -30.27
C ILE A 112 -3.50 -8.09 -30.91
N LEU A 113 -4.76 -7.80 -30.58
CA LEU A 113 -5.93 -8.48 -31.13
C LEU A 113 -6.26 -7.97 -32.54
N SER A 114 -7.14 -8.70 -33.22
CA SER A 114 -7.57 -8.36 -34.57
C SER A 114 -8.18 -6.94 -34.64
N PRO A 115 -8.03 -6.22 -35.76
CA PRO A 115 -8.57 -4.88 -35.89
C PRO A 115 -10.11 -4.87 -35.79
N ASP A 116 -10.62 -3.96 -34.98
CA ASP A 116 -12.03 -3.79 -34.68
C ASP A 116 -12.47 -2.33 -34.84
N SER A 117 -13.42 -2.12 -35.76
CA SER A 117 -13.98 -0.80 -36.04
C SER A 117 -15.11 -0.42 -35.09
N ASP A 118 -15.78 -1.40 -34.47
CA ASP A 118 -16.91 -1.15 -33.58
C ASP A 118 -16.43 -0.71 -32.19
N LYS A 119 -16.98 0.39 -31.69
CA LYS A 119 -16.68 0.88 -30.33
C LYS A 119 -17.37 0.03 -29.27
N SER A 120 -18.57 -0.48 -29.56
CA SER A 120 -19.35 -1.29 -28.62
C SER A 120 -18.68 -2.64 -28.39
N HIS A 121 -18.30 -3.32 -29.47
CA HIS A 121 -17.52 -4.56 -29.41
C HIS A 121 -16.19 -4.41 -28.67
N ARG A 122 -15.40 -3.35 -28.96
CA ARG A 122 -14.17 -3.07 -28.19
C ARG A 122 -14.42 -2.88 -26.70
N THR A 123 -15.50 -2.19 -26.34
CA THR A 123 -15.87 -1.98 -24.93
C THR A 123 -16.25 -3.28 -24.25
N ALA A 124 -16.94 -4.19 -24.95
CA ALA A 124 -17.26 -5.52 -24.46
C ALA A 124 -16.00 -6.36 -24.20
N ILE A 125 -15.03 -6.32 -25.11
CA ILE A 125 -13.71 -6.97 -24.91
C ILE A 125 -13.00 -6.39 -23.68
N HIS A 126 -12.94 -5.07 -23.52
CA HIS A 126 -12.35 -4.44 -22.33
C HIS A 126 -13.05 -4.89 -21.04
N SER A 127 -14.39 -4.96 -21.03
CA SER A 127 -15.17 -5.42 -19.88
C SER A 127 -14.87 -6.88 -19.55
N PHE A 128 -14.77 -7.73 -20.57
CA PHE A 128 -14.47 -9.15 -20.43
C PHE A 128 -13.10 -9.38 -19.76
N PHE A 129 -12.05 -8.67 -20.20
CA PHE A 129 -10.73 -8.75 -19.56
C PHE A 129 -10.74 -8.20 -18.14
N LYS A 130 -11.47 -7.11 -17.88
CA LYS A 130 -11.56 -6.51 -16.54
C LYS A 130 -12.27 -7.43 -15.53
N GLN A 131 -13.27 -8.19 -15.98
CA GLN A 131 -14.02 -9.13 -15.14
C GLN A 131 -13.24 -10.42 -14.88
N ASN A 132 -12.65 -11.01 -15.93
CA ASN A 132 -12.08 -12.36 -15.86
C ASN A 132 -10.56 -12.39 -15.61
N PHE A 133 -9.83 -11.34 -15.98
CA PHE A 133 -8.36 -11.32 -15.97
C PHE A 133 -7.78 -10.05 -15.32
N LYS A 134 -7.90 -9.93 -13.99
CA LYS A 134 -7.45 -8.75 -13.21
C LYS A 134 -5.95 -8.43 -13.34
N PHE A 135 -5.13 -9.40 -13.72
CA PHE A 135 -3.69 -9.24 -13.94
C PHE A 135 -3.34 -8.74 -15.36
N LEU A 136 -4.31 -8.67 -16.27
CA LEU A 136 -4.16 -8.13 -17.63
C LEU A 136 -4.76 -6.72 -17.73
N VAL A 137 -4.10 -5.88 -18.52
CA VAL A 137 -4.56 -4.53 -18.89
C VAL A 137 -4.77 -4.49 -20.39
N THR A 138 -5.88 -3.88 -20.80
CA THR A 138 -6.22 -3.71 -22.20
C THR A 138 -6.21 -2.23 -22.59
N ASP A 139 -5.63 -1.91 -23.74
CA ASP A 139 -5.58 -0.55 -24.30
C ASP A 139 -5.85 -0.55 -25.80
N VAL A 140 -6.45 0.53 -26.31
CA VAL A 140 -6.75 0.67 -27.74
C VAL A 140 -5.54 1.29 -28.45
N VAL A 141 -5.06 0.63 -29.49
CA VAL A 141 -3.95 1.08 -30.34
C VAL A 141 -4.48 1.22 -31.78
N ASP A 142 -3.93 2.16 -32.55
CA ASP A 142 -4.29 2.27 -33.96
C ASP A 142 -3.77 1.04 -34.73
N GLY A 143 -4.63 0.48 -35.58
CA GLY A 143 -4.34 -0.70 -36.38
C GLY A 143 -3.49 -0.38 -37.61
N PRO A 144 -3.22 -1.39 -38.46
CA PRO A 144 -2.43 -1.21 -39.68
C PRO A 144 -3.06 -0.25 -40.69
N ASP A 145 -4.38 -0.06 -40.64
CA ASP A 145 -5.11 0.94 -41.43
C ASP A 145 -5.51 2.14 -40.56
N ALA A 146 -5.43 3.35 -41.10
CA ALA A 146 -5.75 4.60 -40.39
C ALA A 146 -7.19 4.70 -39.84
N SER A 147 -8.10 3.81 -40.25
CA SER A 147 -9.48 3.73 -39.75
C SER A 147 -9.73 2.60 -38.76
N SER A 148 -8.82 1.64 -38.67
CA SER A 148 -9.00 0.41 -37.91
C SER A 148 -8.30 0.54 -36.56
N LYS A 149 -8.94 0.08 -35.48
CA LYS A 149 -8.37 0.15 -34.12
C LYS A 149 -8.23 -1.24 -33.55
N CYS A 150 -7.10 -1.55 -32.94
CA CYS A 150 -6.84 -2.84 -32.32
C CYS A 150 -6.88 -2.71 -30.79
N ILE A 151 -7.13 -3.81 -30.10
CA ILE A 151 -6.98 -3.88 -28.65
C ILE A 151 -5.65 -4.58 -28.36
N ARG A 152 -4.79 -3.92 -27.60
CA ARG A 152 -3.57 -4.51 -27.06
C ARG A 152 -3.83 -5.00 -25.65
N VAL A 153 -3.35 -6.21 -25.35
CA VAL A 153 -3.45 -6.89 -24.06
C VAL A 153 -2.03 -7.02 -23.50
N ARG A 154 -1.81 -6.54 -22.27
CA ARG A 154 -0.50 -6.58 -21.61
C ARG A 154 -0.64 -6.94 -20.13
N LEU A 155 0.42 -7.47 -19.54
CA LEU A 155 0.47 -7.68 -18.09
C LEU A 155 0.44 -6.35 -17.34
N ASN A 156 -0.26 -6.35 -16.20
CA ASN A 156 -0.24 -5.26 -15.24
C ASN A 156 1.04 -5.27 -14.42
N ILE A 157 2.20 -5.20 -15.08
CA ILE A 157 3.47 -4.93 -14.41
C ILE A 157 3.39 -3.48 -13.94
N GLY A 158 3.55 -3.25 -12.64
CA GLY A 158 3.38 -1.96 -11.96
C GLY A 158 4.38 -0.87 -12.36
N GLY A 159 4.52 -0.63 -13.67
CA GLY A 159 5.36 0.39 -14.27
C GLY A 159 4.87 1.79 -13.88
N GLN A 160 5.84 2.57 -13.39
CA GLN A 160 5.75 3.97 -12.97
C GLN A 160 4.66 4.76 -13.70
N LYS A 161 3.62 5.17 -12.96
CA LYS A 161 2.66 6.18 -13.43
C LYS A 161 3.39 7.50 -13.61
N ASN A 162 3.87 7.78 -14.83
CA ASN A 162 4.24 9.11 -15.28
C ASN A 162 2.98 9.99 -15.32
N LYS A 163 2.58 10.51 -14.15
CA LYS A 163 1.54 11.55 -14.07
C LYS A 163 2.14 12.86 -14.55
N GLY A 164 1.74 13.25 -15.76
CA GLY A 164 1.98 14.57 -16.30
C GLY A 164 1.63 15.65 -15.27
N ARG A 165 2.59 16.55 -15.05
CA ARG A 165 2.45 17.77 -14.26
C ARG A 165 1.34 18.62 -14.89
N ASN A 166 0.14 18.56 -14.32
CA ASN A 166 -0.81 19.66 -14.43
C ASN A 166 -1.20 20.11 -13.03
N SER A 167 -0.49 21.14 -12.58
CA SER A 167 -0.85 21.97 -11.44
C SER A 167 -2.14 22.72 -11.79
N LYS A 168 -3.28 22.29 -11.23
CA LYS A 168 -4.46 23.16 -11.13
C LYS A 168 -5.26 22.86 -9.88
N LYS A 169 -5.46 23.96 -9.13
CA LYS A 169 -6.53 24.23 -8.14
C LYS A 169 -6.42 23.59 -6.76
N ARG A 170 -5.79 24.39 -5.90
CA ARG A 170 -6.25 24.73 -4.54
C ARG A 170 -7.75 25.08 -4.56
N LYS A 171 -8.46 24.69 -3.49
CA LYS A 171 -9.90 24.83 -3.16
C LYS A 171 -10.82 23.74 -3.73
N GLU A 172 -11.06 22.73 -2.91
CA GLU A 172 -12.38 22.48 -2.28
C GLU A 172 -12.20 21.40 -1.20
N ARG A 173 -12.52 21.77 0.05
CA ARG A 173 -12.57 20.89 1.22
C ARG A 173 -14.02 20.39 1.38
N GLY A 174 -14.51 19.63 0.41
CA GLY A 174 -15.77 18.91 0.49
C GLY A 174 -15.50 17.44 0.22
N ASP A 175 -15.85 16.57 1.18
CA ASP A 175 -16.01 15.12 1.08
C ASP A 175 -15.00 14.34 0.24
N LYS A 176 -13.72 14.73 0.24
CA LYS A 176 -12.68 13.82 -0.24
C LYS A 176 -12.49 12.76 0.84
N PRO A 177 -12.68 11.46 0.51
CA PRO A 177 -12.42 10.39 1.46
C PRO A 177 -11.01 10.55 2.02
N PHE A 178 -10.86 10.37 3.33
CA PHE A 178 -9.55 10.42 4.02
C PHE A 178 -8.55 9.46 3.35
N ASP A 179 -9.08 8.40 2.74
CA ASP A 179 -8.39 7.45 1.90
C ASP A 179 -8.67 7.64 0.40
N SER A 180 -7.68 8.09 -0.37
CA SER A 180 -7.77 8.17 -1.83
C SER A 180 -7.32 6.90 -2.54
N ARG A 181 -7.12 5.77 -1.84
CA ARG A 181 -6.65 4.51 -2.44
C ARG A 181 -7.72 3.75 -3.22
N GLY A 182 -8.98 4.21 -3.25
CA GLY A 182 -10.01 3.62 -4.11
C GLY A 182 -10.23 2.12 -3.83
N SER A 183 -10.08 1.71 -2.57
CA SER A 183 -10.27 0.32 -2.19
C SER A 183 -11.77 0.01 -2.12
N GLU A 184 -12.34 -0.41 -3.25
CA GLU A 184 -13.61 -1.16 -3.29
C GLU A 184 -13.50 -2.52 -2.54
N ASN A 185 -12.28 -2.90 -2.13
CA ASN A 185 -11.98 -4.19 -1.48
C ASN A 185 -11.80 -4.11 0.05
N TRP A 186 -12.08 -2.96 0.70
CA TRP A 186 -12.07 -2.91 2.17
C TRP A 186 -13.45 -3.28 2.68
N SER A 187 -13.55 -4.32 3.51
CA SER A 187 -14.86 -4.78 3.98
C SER A 187 -15.56 -3.68 4.79
N GLU A 188 -16.88 -3.56 4.67
CA GLU A 188 -17.64 -2.59 5.46
C GLU A 188 -17.66 -2.95 6.95
N ASN A 189 -17.45 -4.24 7.26
CA ASN A 189 -17.36 -4.78 8.61
C ASN A 189 -16.01 -4.45 9.28
N ASP A 190 -14.94 -4.28 8.50
CA ASP A 190 -13.64 -3.89 9.02
C ASP A 190 -13.59 -2.38 9.27
N GLY A 191 -13.24 -1.99 10.49
CA GLY A 191 -13.09 -0.59 10.85
C GLY A 191 -12.16 0.16 9.89
N LYS A 192 -12.49 1.41 9.57
CA LYS A 192 -11.79 2.26 8.57
C LYS A 192 -10.28 2.48 8.78
N PHE A 193 -9.72 1.98 9.88
CA PHE A 193 -8.36 2.25 10.30
C PHE A 193 -7.70 1.02 10.89
N LEU A 194 -6.51 0.70 10.39
CA LEU A 194 -5.64 -0.29 10.99
C LEU A 194 -4.98 0.28 12.26
N ARG A 195 -5.04 -0.47 13.36
CA ARG A 195 -4.28 -0.16 14.58
C ARG A 195 -3.09 -1.11 14.65
N PHE A 196 -1.91 -0.55 14.87
CA PHE A 196 -0.68 -1.33 14.98
C PHE A 196 0.25 -0.74 16.05
N HIS A 197 1.21 -1.54 16.51
CA HIS A 197 2.23 -1.08 17.45
C HIS A 197 3.50 -0.70 16.68
N LEU A 198 3.94 0.55 16.86
CA LEU A 198 5.21 1.02 16.34
C LEU A 198 6.28 0.87 17.42
N TYR A 199 7.17 -0.09 17.21
CA TYR A 199 8.44 -0.19 17.93
C TYR A 199 9.52 0.56 17.16
N LYS A 200 10.28 1.42 17.85
CA LYS A 200 11.37 2.18 17.26
C LYS A 200 12.55 2.29 18.22
N GLU A 201 13.75 2.29 17.65
CA GLU A 201 15.01 2.43 18.38
C GLU A 201 15.80 3.60 17.83
N ASN A 202 16.24 4.51 18.69
CA ASN A 202 17.08 5.65 18.33
C ASN A 202 16.55 6.49 17.14
N LYS A 203 15.22 6.56 16.99
CA LYS A 203 14.53 7.13 15.82
C LYS A 203 13.45 8.11 16.26
N GLU A 204 13.27 9.18 15.50
CA GLU A 204 12.18 10.13 15.72
C GLU A 204 10.85 9.55 15.17
N THR A 205 9.72 9.90 15.79
CA THR A 205 8.40 9.33 15.47
C THR A 205 7.91 9.72 14.07
N GLN A 206 7.99 10.98 13.69
CA GLN A 206 7.64 11.47 12.35
C GLN A 206 8.57 10.90 11.28
N GLU A 207 9.87 10.76 11.59
CA GLU A 207 10.83 10.13 10.68
C GLU A 207 10.47 8.67 10.38
N ALA A 208 10.13 7.89 11.43
CA ALA A 208 9.69 6.50 11.27
C ALA A 208 8.41 6.39 10.44
N LEU A 209 7.40 7.21 10.74
CA LEU A 209 6.14 7.24 9.97
C LEU A 209 6.34 7.73 8.53
N GLY A 210 7.29 8.64 8.30
CA GLY A 210 7.66 9.11 6.98
C GLY A 210 8.28 8.01 6.12
N LEU A 211 9.10 7.13 6.70
CA LEU A 211 9.65 5.96 6.02
C LEU A 211 8.55 4.96 5.66
N ILE A 212 7.67 4.64 6.62
CA ILE A 212 6.54 3.73 6.38
C ILE A 212 5.61 4.31 5.30
N GLY A 213 5.30 5.61 5.37
CA GLY A 213 4.46 6.28 4.37
C GLY A 213 5.06 6.22 2.97
N LYS A 214 6.38 6.41 2.83
CA LYS A 214 7.07 6.27 1.54
C LYS A 214 6.98 4.84 0.98
N MET A 215 7.16 3.83 1.83
CA MET A 215 7.06 2.42 1.44
C MET A 215 5.65 2.05 0.99
N LEU A 216 4.63 2.59 1.66
CA LEU A 216 3.22 2.34 1.37
C LEU A 216 2.62 3.29 0.30
N GLY A 217 3.38 4.27 -0.19
CA GLY A 217 2.88 5.28 -1.12
C GLY A 217 1.81 6.22 -0.52
N ILE A 218 1.73 6.32 0.81
CA ILE A 218 0.76 7.16 1.52
C ILE A 218 1.44 8.36 2.21
N GLN A 219 0.67 9.40 2.47
CA GLN A 219 1.19 10.60 3.11
C GLN A 219 1.30 10.39 4.63
N PRO A 220 2.29 11.00 5.33
CA PRO A 220 2.42 10.87 6.78
C PRO A 220 1.18 11.30 7.58
N ARG A 221 0.35 12.18 7.01
CA ARG A 221 -0.94 12.60 7.59
C ARG A 221 -1.97 11.48 7.69
N SER A 222 -1.78 10.38 6.97
CA SER A 222 -2.63 9.20 7.03
C SER A 222 -2.40 8.38 8.32
N PHE A 223 -1.37 8.72 9.10
CA PHE A 223 -1.14 8.11 10.41
C PHE A 223 -1.62 9.01 11.54
N GLY A 224 -2.40 8.44 12.47
CA GLY A 224 -2.84 9.06 13.72
C GLY A 224 -2.07 8.53 14.93
N PHE A 225 -1.77 9.39 15.90
CA PHE A 225 -1.09 9.03 17.15
C PHE A 225 -1.30 10.05 18.28
N ALA A 226 -1.13 9.61 19.53
CA ALA A 226 -1.36 10.43 20.73
C ALA A 226 -0.21 11.41 21.05
N GLY A 227 1.02 11.11 20.62
CA GLY A 227 2.17 12.00 20.77
C GLY A 227 3.45 11.42 20.19
N THR A 228 4.50 12.23 20.18
CA THR A 228 5.86 11.82 19.82
C THR A 228 6.55 11.19 21.04
N LYS A 229 7.40 10.18 20.80
CA LYS A 229 8.26 9.58 21.83
C LYS A 229 9.72 9.98 21.58
N ASP A 230 10.52 9.99 22.64
CA ASP A 230 11.95 10.34 22.61
C ASP A 230 12.69 9.73 21.41
N LYS A 231 13.55 10.52 20.76
CA LYS A 231 14.43 9.99 19.71
C LYS A 231 15.46 9.03 20.29
N ARG A 232 16.17 9.46 21.35
CA ARG A 232 17.23 8.67 22.00
C ARG A 232 16.63 7.77 23.08
N SER A 233 15.89 6.76 22.63
CA SER A 233 15.28 5.74 23.47
C SER A 233 14.95 4.49 22.65
N ILE A 234 14.59 3.42 23.33
CA ILE A 234 13.72 2.38 22.78
C ILE A 234 12.28 2.77 23.12
N SER A 235 11.38 2.77 22.15
CA SER A 235 9.99 3.13 22.44
C SER A 235 8.96 2.31 21.68
N THR A 236 7.90 1.92 22.37
CA THR A 236 6.73 1.24 21.81
C THR A 236 5.50 2.11 21.99
N GLN A 237 4.73 2.30 20.91
CA GLN A 237 3.51 3.12 20.94
C GLN A 237 2.46 2.61 19.96
N ARG A 238 1.19 2.80 20.27
CA ARG A 238 0.06 2.48 19.41
C ARG A 238 -0.10 3.57 18.35
N LYS A 239 -0.23 3.15 17.11
CA LYS A 239 -0.48 3.99 15.94
C LYS A 239 -1.77 3.55 15.26
N ARG A 240 -2.34 4.49 14.52
CA ARG A 240 -3.48 4.25 13.64
C ARG A 240 -3.05 4.63 12.23
N GLY A 241 -3.22 3.75 11.25
CA GLY A 241 -3.03 4.04 9.84
C GLY A 241 -4.32 3.87 9.07
N ILE A 242 -4.42 4.52 7.92
CA ILE A 242 -5.35 4.10 6.87
C ILE A 242 -4.64 3.05 6.03
#